data_AF-A0A284VPI9-F1
#
_entry.id   AF-A0A284VPI9-F1
#
_cell.length_a   1.000
_cell.length_b   1.000
_cell.length_c   1.000
_cell.angle_alpha   90.00
_cell.angle_beta   90.00
_cell.angle_gamma   90.00
#
_symmetry.space_group_name_H-M   'P 1'
#
loop_
_entity.id
_entity.type
_entity.pdbx_description
1 polymer ?
#
loop_
_entity_poly.entity_id
_entity_poly.type
_entity_poly.pdbx_seq_one_letter_code
_entity_poly.pdbx_strand_id
1 'polypeptide(L)'
;MDERLSKAIFGNVGTIITFPIGAENGESLEKHFYPEFNRQDLINHGKHHLYLTLAIDSKTSNPFSAITLPPFYNFKPQGNEEKVIAASRSKYAGKRKEIEREIEG
;
A
#
# COMPACT_ATOMS: atom_id res chain seq x y z
N MET A 1 13.18 -14.60 -4.87
CA MET A 1 13.58 -13.20 -4.60
C MET A 1 14.90 -13.24 -3.85
N ASP A 2 15.85 -12.37 -4.17
CA ASP A 2 17.11 -12.30 -3.44
C ASP A 2 16.88 -11.95 -1.96
N GLU A 3 17.58 -12.62 -1.05
CA GLU A 3 17.34 -12.50 0.40
C GLU A 3 17.66 -11.09 0.91
N ARG A 4 18.69 -10.44 0.35
CA ARG A 4 19.07 -9.07 0.73
C ARG A 4 18.01 -8.07 0.31
N LEU A 5 17.49 -8.23 -0.91
CA LEU A 5 16.38 -7.41 -1.39
C LEU A 5 15.13 -7.60 -0.51
N SER A 6 14.82 -8.83 -0.09
CA SER A 6 13.67 -9.12 0.78
C SER A 6 13.79 -8.39 2.12
N LYS A 7 14.94 -8.52 2.78
CA LYS A 7 15.23 -7.80 4.04
C LYS A 7 15.15 -6.29 3.88
N ALA A 8 15.66 -5.73 2.77
CA ALA A 8 15.62 -4.29 2.52
C ALA A 8 14.19 -3.76 2.30
N ILE A 9 13.32 -4.54 1.65
CA ILE A 9 11.92 -4.18 1.45
C ILE A 9 11.16 -4.31 2.77
N PHE A 10 11.13 -5.50 3.37
CA PHE A 10 10.33 -5.75 4.58
C PHE A 10 10.84 -5.02 5.82
N GLY A 11 12.12 -4.65 5.88
CA GLY A 11 12.67 -3.85 6.99
C GLY A 11 12.21 -2.40 7.01
N ASN A 12 11.73 -1.86 5.88
CA ASN A 12 11.35 -0.45 5.75
C ASN A 12 9.85 -0.25 5.43
N VAL A 13 9.09 -1.33 5.26
CA VAL A 13 7.67 -1.26 4.95
C VAL A 13 6.85 -1.17 6.24
N GLY A 14 6.22 -0.02 6.45
CA GLY A 14 5.32 0.21 7.59
C GLY A 14 3.88 -0.28 7.38
N THR A 15 3.46 -0.46 6.12
CA THR A 15 2.11 -0.92 5.76
C THR A 15 2.21 -2.11 4.81
N ILE A 16 1.67 -3.25 5.21
CA ILE A 16 1.58 -4.45 4.36
C ILE A 16 0.10 -4.76 4.16
N ILE A 17 -0.32 -4.96 2.91
CA ILE A 17 -1.67 -5.40 2.57
C ILE A 17 -1.56 -6.70 1.77
N THR A 18 -2.25 -7.74 2.24
CA THR A 18 -2.22 -9.07 1.65
C THR A 18 -3.63 -9.52 1.26
N PHE A 19 -3.78 -9.82 -0.02
CA PHE A 19 -4.90 -10.56 -0.61
C PHE A 19 -4.64 -12.06 -0.53
N PRO A 20 -5.58 -12.94 -0.92
CA PRO A 20 -5.34 -14.38 -0.85
C PRO A 20 -4.08 -14.74 -1.63
N ILE A 21 -3.15 -15.41 -0.98
CA ILE A 21 -1.88 -15.84 -1.56
C ILE A 21 -1.80 -17.35 -1.67
N GLY A 22 -0.98 -17.83 -2.62
CA GLY A 22 -0.65 -19.25 -2.71
C GLY A 22 0.21 -19.73 -1.54
N ALA A 23 0.23 -21.04 -1.31
CA ALA A 23 0.94 -21.66 -0.19
C ALA A 23 2.44 -21.31 -0.14
N GLU A 24 3.08 -21.16 -1.32
CA GLU A 24 4.50 -20.83 -1.44
C GLU A 24 4.84 -19.42 -0.92
N ASN A 25 3.90 -18.47 -0.98
CA ASN A 25 4.13 -17.10 -0.54
C ASN A 25 3.72 -16.86 0.93
N GLY A 26 2.91 -17.77 1.50
CA GLY A 26 2.38 -17.63 2.86
C GLY A 26 3.45 -17.67 3.95
N GLU A 27 4.49 -18.48 3.79
CA GLU A 27 5.52 -18.68 4.83
C GLU A 27 6.39 -17.42 5.06
N SER A 28 6.68 -16.66 4.00
CA SER A 28 7.46 -15.43 4.13
C SER A 28 6.65 -14.31 4.78
N LEU A 29 5.35 -14.23 4.49
CA LEU A 29 4.46 -13.19 4.99
C LEU A 29 3.99 -13.47 6.42
N GLU A 30 3.81 -14.72 6.82
CA GLU A 30 3.35 -15.11 8.16
C GLU A 30 4.10 -14.40 9.29
N LYS A 31 5.42 -14.21 9.15
CA LYS A 31 6.26 -13.53 10.15
C LYS A 31 5.82 -12.10 10.46
N HIS A 32 5.10 -11.45 9.54
CA HIS A 32 4.59 -10.08 9.71
C HIS A 32 3.18 -10.03 10.29
N PHE A 33 2.46 -11.14 10.25
CA PHE A 33 1.07 -11.23 10.70
C PHE A 33 0.89 -12.07 11.97
N TYR A 34 1.91 -12.83 12.36
CA TYR A 34 1.95 -13.56 13.62
C TYR A 34 2.13 -12.61 14.81
N PRO A 35 1.45 -12.85 15.95
CA PRO A 35 0.60 -14.00 16.27
C PRO A 35 -0.87 -13.91 15.83
N GLU A 36 -1.33 -12.75 15.36
CA GLU A 36 -2.74 -12.50 15.08
C GLU A 36 -3.30 -13.38 13.96
N PHE A 37 -2.50 -13.63 12.92
CA PHE A 37 -2.83 -14.53 11.82
C PHE A 37 -1.67 -15.47 11.52
N ASN A 38 -2.03 -16.69 11.14
CA ASN A 38 -1.07 -17.69 10.69
C ASN A 38 -1.11 -17.81 9.16
N ARG A 39 -0.20 -18.62 8.63
CA ARG A 39 -0.11 -18.90 7.18
C ARG A 39 -1.43 -19.39 6.59
N GLN A 40 -2.19 -20.20 7.32
CA GLN A 40 -3.44 -20.77 6.81
C GLN A 40 -4.51 -19.69 6.61
N ASP A 41 -4.55 -18.69 7.49
CA ASP A 41 -5.45 -17.55 7.37
C ASP A 41 -5.14 -16.77 6.08
N LEU A 42 -3.85 -16.48 5.82
CA LEU A 42 -3.40 -15.76 4.63
C LEU A 42 -3.73 -16.47 3.31
N ILE A 43 -3.81 -17.81 3.33
CA ILE A 43 -4.18 -18.61 2.16
C ILE A 43 -5.70 -18.71 2.02
N ASN A 44 -6.40 -18.93 3.13
CA ASN A 44 -7.82 -19.28 3.16
C ASN A 44 -8.69 -18.16 3.75
N HIS A 45 -8.86 -17.06 3.01
CA HIS A 45 -9.85 -16.04 3.37
C HIS A 45 -10.85 -15.76 2.24
N GLY A 46 -12.02 -15.27 2.63
CA GLY A 46 -13.15 -15.04 1.73
C GLY A 46 -12.85 -14.01 0.63
N LYS A 47 -13.67 -14.03 -0.43
CA LYS A 47 -13.61 -13.00 -1.49
C LYS A 47 -13.72 -11.61 -0.88
N HIS A 48 -12.89 -10.68 -1.36
CA HIS A 48 -12.81 -9.29 -0.88
C HIS A 48 -12.27 -9.11 0.54
N HIS A 49 -11.96 -10.17 1.28
CA HIS A 49 -11.22 -10.03 2.53
C HIS A 49 -9.74 -9.78 2.23
N LEU A 50 -9.07 -9.08 3.14
CA LEU A 50 -7.63 -8.89 3.14
C LEU A 50 -7.12 -8.82 4.58
N TYR A 51 -5.84 -9.11 4.76
CA TYR A 51 -5.14 -8.87 6.01
C TYR A 51 -4.12 -7.77 5.81
N LEU A 52 -3.99 -6.88 6.80
CA LEU A 52 -3.05 -5.78 6.71
C LEU A 52 -2.49 -5.35 8.06
N THR A 53 -1.30 -4.76 7.99
CA THR A 53 -0.74 -3.86 9.00
C THR A 53 -0.72 -2.46 8.40
N LEU A 54 -1.03 -1.44 9.21
CA LEU A 54 -0.99 -0.05 8.78
C LEU A 54 0.10 0.73 9.52
N ALA A 55 0.86 1.53 8.80
CA ALA A 55 1.66 2.59 9.36
C ALA A 55 0.74 3.74 9.79
N ILE A 56 0.62 3.93 11.10
CA ILE A 56 -0.15 5.00 11.72
C ILE A 56 0.83 5.78 12.60
N ASP A 57 0.99 7.07 12.34
CA ASP A 57 1.91 7.95 13.09
C ASP A 57 3.32 7.37 13.24
N SER A 58 3.88 6.87 12.12
CA SER A 58 5.20 6.23 12.06
C SER A 58 5.36 4.95 12.89
N LYS A 59 4.25 4.34 13.33
CA LYS A 59 4.23 3.05 14.01
C LYS A 59 3.41 2.05 13.21
N THR A 60 3.88 0.81 13.14
CA THR A 60 3.12 -0.28 12.55
C THR A 60 2.03 -0.72 13.52
N SER A 61 0.78 -0.79 13.06
CA SER A 61 -0.33 -1.33 13.83
C SER A 61 -0.17 -2.83 14.04
N ASN A 62 -0.90 -3.38 15.02
CA ASN A 62 -1.12 -4.82 15.04
C ASN A 62 -1.81 -5.25 13.73
N PRO A 63 -1.57 -6.47 13.24
CA PRO A 63 -2.29 -7.01 12.10
C PRO A 63 -3.80 -7.06 12.34
N PHE A 64 -4.59 -6.75 11.31
CA PHE A 64 -6.04 -6.88 11.35
C PHE A 64 -6.61 -7.27 9.98
N SER A 65 -7.87 -7.69 9.96
CA SER A 65 -8.60 -7.99 8.73
C SER A 65 -9.42 -6.80 8.25
N ALA A 66 -9.55 -6.63 6.94
CA ALA A 66 -10.52 -5.70 6.36
C ALA A 66 -11.20 -6.31 5.13
N ILE A 67 -12.22 -5.61 4.63
CA ILE A 67 -12.98 -5.98 3.43
C ILE A 67 -12.82 -4.85 2.41
N THR A 68 -12.47 -5.21 1.17
CA THR A 68 -12.35 -4.23 0.09
C THR A 68 -13.71 -3.69 -0.33
N LEU A 69 -13.69 -2.47 -0.86
CA LEU A 69 -14.86 -1.93 -1.54
C LEU A 69 -15.25 -2.85 -2.71
N PRO A 70 -16.56 -2.98 -3.01
CA PRO A 70 -17.00 -3.67 -4.21
C PRO A 70 -16.41 -2.96 -5.44
N PRO A 71 -16.16 -3.68 -6.55
CA PRO A 71 -15.66 -3.04 -7.74
C PRO A 71 -16.61 -1.94 -8.19
N PHE A 72 -16.06 -0.77 -8.50
CA PHE A 72 -16.85 0.42 -8.80
C PHE A 72 -17.30 0.38 -10.27
N TYR A 73 -18.27 -0.49 -10.58
CA TYR A 73 -18.74 -0.70 -11.96
C TYR A 73 -19.50 0.49 -12.55
N ASN A 74 -19.93 1.45 -11.72
CA ASN A 74 -20.66 2.64 -12.14
C ASN A 74 -19.77 3.90 -12.20
N PHE A 75 -18.45 3.74 -12.35
CA PHE A 75 -17.58 4.89 -12.59
C PHE A 75 -18.01 5.61 -13.87
N LYS A 76 -18.45 6.85 -13.72
CA LYS A 76 -18.66 7.77 -14.84
C LYS A 76 -17.58 8.83 -14.77
N PRO A 77 -16.77 9.03 -15.83
CA PRO A 77 -15.86 10.16 -15.88
C PRO A 77 -16.62 11.44 -15.58
N GLN A 78 -16.17 12.19 -14.57
CA GLN A 78 -16.86 13.42 -14.15
C GLN A 78 -16.53 14.61 -15.05
N GLY A 79 -15.69 14.43 -16.07
CA GLY A 79 -15.24 15.51 -16.97
C GLY A 79 -14.47 16.61 -16.23
N ASN A 80 -13.96 16.35 -15.04
CA ASN A 80 -13.26 17.31 -14.19
C ASN A 80 -11.72 17.17 -14.25
N GLU A 81 -11.20 16.39 -15.18
CA GLU A 81 -9.76 16.12 -15.33
C GLU A 81 -8.94 17.41 -15.41
N GLU A 82 -9.30 18.33 -16.31
CA GLU A 82 -8.58 19.60 -16.46
C GLU A 82 -8.61 20.44 -15.17
N LYS A 83 -9.74 20.42 -14.45
CA LYS A 83 -9.89 21.13 -13.18
C LYS A 83 -8.98 20.54 -12.11
N VAL A 84 -8.90 19.21 -12.02
CA VAL A 84 -8.03 18.49 -11.07
C VAL A 84 -6.56 18.76 -11.40
N ILE A 85 -6.18 18.70 -12.68
CA ILE A 85 -4.81 19.00 -13.13
C ILE A 85 -4.45 20.45 -12.82
N ALA A 86 -5.33 21.40 -13.13
CA ALA A 86 -5.10 22.82 -12.87
C ALA A 86 -4.95 23.11 -11.37
N ALA A 87 -5.83 22.56 -10.53
CA ALA A 87 -5.77 22.72 -9.08
C ALA A 87 -4.48 22.10 -8.48
N SER A 88 -4.10 20.91 -8.96
CA SER A 88 -2.87 20.24 -8.53
C SER A 88 -1.63 21.07 -8.91
N ARG A 89 -1.55 21.53 -10.16
CA ARG A 89 -0.45 22.39 -10.62
C ARG A 89 -0.39 23.69 -9.85
N SER A 90 -1.52 24.35 -9.61
CA SER A 90 -1.55 25.60 -8.85
C SER A 90 -1.06 25.44 -7.41
N LYS A 91 -1.24 24.26 -6.80
CA LYS A 91 -0.91 24.02 -5.39
C LYS A 91 0.48 23.44 -5.18
N TYR A 92 0.94 22.59 -6.11
CA TYR A 92 2.16 21.78 -5.93
C TYR A 92 3.20 21.99 -7.03
N ALA A 93 2.87 22.60 -8.17
CA ALA A 93 3.87 22.87 -9.20
C ALA A 93 4.56 24.22 -8.95
N GLY A 94 5.87 24.25 -9.14
CA GLY A 94 6.68 25.45 -9.17
C GLY A 94 7.37 25.62 -10.52
N LYS A 95 7.99 26.78 -10.77
CA LYS A 95 8.81 26.94 -11.97
C LYS A 95 10.04 26.05 -11.84
N ARG A 96 10.31 25.28 -12.90
CA ARG A 96 11.46 24.36 -12.97
C ARG A 96 12.76 25.01 -12.49
N LYS A 97 13.08 26.22 -12.99
CA LYS A 97 14.29 26.96 -12.61
C LYS A 97 14.36 27.32 -11.11
N GLU A 98 13.23 27.58 -10.48
CA GLU A 98 13.16 27.94 -9.05
C GLU A 98 13.37 26.69 -8.18
N ILE A 99 12.74 25.56 -8.54
CA ILE A 99 12.90 24.27 -7.87
C ILE A 99 14.33 23.71 -8.04
N GLU A 100 14.90 23.77 -9.24
CA GLU A 100 16.27 23.29 -9.51
C GLU A 100 17.30 24.04 -8.65
N ARG A 101 17.12 25.36 -8.48
CA ARG A 101 17.99 26.19 -7.62
C ARG A 101 17.87 25.84 -6.13
N GLU A 102 16.70 25.42 -5.65
CA GLU A 102 16.51 24.98 -4.26
C GLU A 102 17.12 23.59 -3.98
N ILE A 103 17.20 22.72 -4.99
CA ILE A 103 17.79 21.37 -4.86
C ILE A 103 19.32 21.41 -4.98
N GLU A 104 19.86 22.29 -5.81
CA GLU A 104 21.31 22.45 -6.04
C GLU A 104 21.98 23.42 -5.05
N GLY A 105 21.22 24.03 -4.15
CA GLY A 105 21.67 24.98 -3.12
C GLY A 105 22.05 24.34 -1.79
#